data_AF-A0A229RDU1-F1
#
_entry.id   AF-A0A229RDU1-F1
#
_cell.length_a   1.000
_cell.length_b   1.000
_cell.length_c   1.000
_cell.angle_alpha   90.00
_cell.angle_beta   90.00
_cell.angle_gamma   90.00
#
_symmetry.space_group_name_H-M   'P 1'
#
loop_
_entity.id
_entity.type
_entity.pdbx_description
1 polymer ?
#
loop_
_entity_poly.entity_id
_entity_poly.type
_entity_poly.pdbx_seq_one_letter_code
_entity_poly.pdbx_strand_id
1 'polypeptide(L)'
;MVAAGQPGHSAHELSRAIAVRTEYFATEQAVHSLRQAIKLGHTAEIVAGVSTAITTVDHLATLAQVRPGDTTSVELRNVVLRCQDALDRAVHQGDIDGVIGHGELAGDAVMNYAIYLSNP
;
A
#
# COMPACT_ATOMS: atom_id res chain seq x y z
N MET A 1 18.02 -29.11 31.43
CA MET A 1 18.45 -27.81 30.91
C MET A 1 17.43 -27.36 29.87
N VAL A 2 16.36 -26.71 30.32
CA VAL A 2 15.29 -26.19 29.45
C VAL A 2 15.66 -24.75 29.16
N ALA A 3 15.97 -24.44 27.90
CA ALA A 3 16.15 -23.05 27.48
C ALA A 3 14.81 -22.33 27.65
N ALA A 4 14.73 -21.44 28.63
CA ALA A 4 13.63 -20.50 28.75
C ALA A 4 13.68 -19.59 27.51
N GLY A 5 12.82 -19.87 26.53
CA GLY A 5 12.59 -18.97 25.40
C GLY A 5 12.23 -17.59 25.95
N GLN A 6 12.93 -16.56 25.51
CA GLN A 6 12.83 -15.21 26.05
C GLN A 6 11.39 -14.67 25.90
N PRO A 7 10.63 -14.45 26.99
CA PRO A 7 9.24 -14.02 26.93
C PRO A 7 9.05 -12.63 26.28
N GLY A 8 10.11 -11.82 26.18
CA GLY A 8 10.07 -10.52 25.50
C GLY A 8 10.09 -10.62 23.97
N HIS A 9 10.57 -11.71 23.38
CA HIS A 9 10.66 -11.85 21.93
C HIS A 9 9.30 -12.18 21.32
N SER A 10 8.56 -13.13 21.92
CA SER A 10 7.22 -13.53 21.47
C SER A 10 6.18 -12.42 21.62
N ALA A 11 6.28 -11.61 22.68
CA ALA A 11 5.39 -10.45 22.86
C ALA A 11 5.65 -9.38 21.79
N HIS A 12 6.93 -9.11 21.47
CA HIS A 12 7.30 -8.14 20.44
C HIS A 12 6.88 -8.61 19.04
N GLU A 13 7.08 -9.87 18.71
CA GLU A 13 6.63 -10.49 17.46
C GLU A 13 5.11 -10.44 17.31
N LEU A 14 4.36 -10.72 18.38
CA LEU A 14 2.90 -10.62 18.38
C LEU A 14 2.42 -9.18 18.19
N SER A 15 2.96 -8.21 18.93
CA SER A 15 2.63 -6.80 18.76
C SER A 15 2.89 -6.32 17.34
N ARG A 16 4.00 -6.78 16.75
CA ARG A 16 4.36 -6.49 15.38
C ARG A 16 3.39 -7.11 14.37
N ALA A 17 3.04 -8.38 14.53
CA ALA A 17 2.07 -9.06 13.67
C ALA A 17 0.71 -8.35 13.70
N ILE A 18 0.27 -7.89 14.87
CA ILE A 18 -0.95 -7.07 15.02
C ILE A 18 -0.80 -5.75 14.26
N ALA A 19 0.32 -5.02 14.42
CA ALA A 19 0.54 -3.76 13.74
C ALA A 19 0.53 -3.90 12.21
N VAL A 20 1.22 -4.92 11.68
CA VAL A 20 1.22 -5.26 10.24
C VAL A 20 -0.21 -5.54 9.75
N ARG A 21 -1.00 -6.31 10.53
CA ARG A 21 -2.38 -6.63 10.14
C ARG A 21 -3.30 -5.42 10.18
N THR A 22 -3.16 -4.55 11.16
CA THR A 22 -3.91 -3.30 11.27
C THR A 22 -3.61 -2.38 10.09
N GLU A 23 -2.33 -2.22 9.73
CA GLU A 23 -1.94 -1.35 8.62
C GLU A 23 -2.35 -1.93 7.26
N TYR A 24 -2.30 -3.26 7.11
CA TYR A 24 -2.84 -3.93 5.93
C TYR A 24 -4.35 -3.66 5.76
N PHE A 25 -5.14 -3.75 6.83
CA PHE A 25 -6.57 -3.41 6.79
C PHE A 25 -6.81 -1.93 6.47
N ALA A 26 -6.00 -1.02 7.02
CA ALA A 26 -6.07 0.41 6.68
C ALA A 26 -5.78 0.64 5.19
N THR A 27 -4.83 -0.12 4.62
CA THR A 27 -4.53 -0.10 3.18
C THR A 27 -5.72 -0.60 2.34
N GLU A 28 -6.35 -1.71 2.74
CA GLU A 28 -7.57 -2.22 2.08
C GLU A 28 -8.70 -1.19 2.10
N GLN A 29 -8.91 -0.53 3.24
CA GLN A 29 -9.92 0.51 3.39
C GLN A 29 -9.62 1.72 2.50
N ALA A 30 -8.37 2.17 2.43
CA ALA A 30 -7.96 3.28 1.57
C ALA A 30 -8.22 2.97 0.08
N VAL A 31 -7.84 1.77 -0.37
CA VAL A 31 -8.09 1.32 -1.75
C VAL A 31 -9.59 1.14 -2.01
N HIS A 32 -10.35 0.68 -1.02
CA HIS A 32 -11.80 0.59 -1.15
C HIS A 32 -12.43 1.98 -1.36
N SER A 33 -12.06 2.97 -0.55
CA SER A 33 -12.53 4.35 -0.69
C SER A 33 -12.14 4.95 -2.04
N LEU A 34 -10.89 4.72 -2.49
CA LEU A 34 -10.44 5.11 -3.83
C LEU A 34 -11.34 4.50 -4.92
N ARG A 35 -11.65 3.21 -4.85
CA ARG A 35 -12.54 2.53 -5.81
C ARG A 35 -13.96 3.11 -5.81
N GLN A 36 -14.45 3.64 -4.69
CA GLN A 36 -15.73 4.37 -4.68
C GLN A 36 -15.61 5.72 -5.40
N ALA A 37 -14.54 6.48 -5.16
CA ALA A 37 -14.29 7.75 -5.86
C ALA A 37 -14.18 7.55 -7.39
N ILE A 38 -13.53 6.48 -7.83
CA ILE A 38 -13.41 6.07 -9.24
C ILE A 38 -14.79 5.81 -9.86
N LYS A 39 -15.63 5.01 -9.18
CA LYS A 39 -17.01 4.73 -9.65
C LYS A 39 -17.87 5.98 -9.79
N LEU A 40 -17.63 6.98 -8.95
CA LEU A 40 -18.35 8.26 -8.97
C LEU A 40 -17.72 9.28 -9.94
N GLY A 41 -16.55 8.99 -10.50
CA GLY A 41 -15.83 9.90 -11.40
C GLY A 41 -15.28 11.16 -10.69
N HIS A 42 -15.10 11.11 -9.37
CA HIS A 42 -14.64 12.27 -8.59
C HIS A 42 -13.12 12.42 -8.66
N THR A 43 -12.60 13.04 -9.72
CA THR A 43 -11.16 13.11 -10.01
C THR A 43 -10.30 13.62 -8.85
N ALA A 44 -10.74 14.65 -8.12
CA ALA A 44 -10.02 15.15 -6.95
C ALA A 44 -9.94 14.11 -5.81
N GLU A 45 -11.01 13.37 -5.57
CA GLU A 45 -11.05 12.30 -4.58
C GLU A 45 -10.25 11.08 -5.01
N ILE A 46 -10.15 10.81 -6.32
CA ILE A 46 -9.28 9.76 -6.88
C ILE A 46 -7.81 10.08 -6.54
N VAL A 47 -7.35 11.30 -6.80
CA VAL A 47 -5.97 11.73 -6.52
C VAL A 47 -5.65 11.65 -5.03
N ALA A 48 -6.57 12.15 -4.18
CA ALA A 48 -6.44 12.06 -2.72
C ALA A 48 -6.46 10.61 -2.22
N GLY A 49 -7.31 9.76 -2.82
CA GLY A 49 -7.44 8.34 -2.51
C GLY A 49 -6.16 7.56 -2.84
N VAL A 50 -5.57 7.79 -4.01
CA VAL A 50 -4.27 7.18 -4.39
C VAL A 50 -3.17 7.60 -3.43
N SER A 51 -3.06 8.90 -3.12
CA SER A 51 -2.05 9.40 -2.17
C SER A 51 -2.20 8.76 -0.79
N THR A 52 -3.44 8.58 -0.32
CA THR A 52 -3.74 7.93 0.96
C THR A 52 -3.35 6.44 0.93
N ALA A 53 -3.71 5.72 -0.14
CA ALA A 53 -3.39 4.31 -0.32
C ALA A 53 -1.87 4.04 -0.41
N ILE A 54 -1.12 4.95 -1.06
CA ILE A 54 0.35 4.88 -1.10
C ILE A 54 0.96 5.11 0.28
N THR A 55 0.44 6.10 1.02
CA THR A 55 0.93 6.40 2.38
C THR A 55 0.75 5.22 3.32
N THR A 56 -0.42 4.58 3.30
CA THR A 56 -0.70 3.41 4.16
C THR A 56 0.16 2.20 3.80
N VAL A 57 0.39 1.92 2.51
CA VAL A 57 1.26 0.80 2.11
C VAL A 57 2.74 1.05 2.42
N ASP A 58 3.21 2.31 2.38
CA ASP A 58 4.57 2.66 2.81
C ASP A 58 4.75 2.51 4.33
N HIS A 59 3.73 2.86 5.13
CA HIS A 59 3.71 2.55 6.56
C HIS A 59 3.72 1.05 6.81
N LEU A 60 2.92 0.28 6.06
CA LEU A 60 2.91 -1.18 6.14
C LEU A 60 4.29 -1.77 5.84
N ALA A 61 4.98 -1.27 4.81
CA ALA A 61 6.32 -1.71 4.44
C ALA A 61 7.33 -1.47 5.57
N THR A 62 7.20 -0.35 6.28
CA THR A 62 8.04 -0.01 7.43
C THR A 62 7.82 -1.00 8.59
N LEU A 63 6.56 -1.37 8.87
CA LEU A 63 6.21 -2.34 9.93
C LEU A 63 6.61 -3.78 9.56
N ALA A 64 6.49 -4.14 8.28
CA ALA A 64 6.87 -5.44 7.74
C ALA A 64 8.39 -5.71 7.76
N GLN A 65 9.22 -4.70 8.09
CA GLN A 65 10.71 -4.78 8.13
C GLN A 65 11.26 -5.61 6.96
N VAL A 66 10.83 -5.27 5.75
CA VAL A 66 11.32 -5.92 4.54
C VAL A 66 12.84 -5.94 4.55
N ARG A 67 13.42 -7.09 4.19
CA ARG A 67 14.87 -7.25 4.22
C ARG A 67 15.54 -6.29 3.23
N PRO A 68 16.67 -5.68 3.62
CA PRO A 68 17.50 -4.96 2.66
C PRO A 68 17.88 -5.88 1.49
N GLY A 69 17.61 -5.44 0.26
CA GLY A 69 17.89 -6.21 -0.95
C GLY A 69 16.76 -7.14 -1.40
N ASP A 70 15.57 -7.06 -0.81
CA ASP A 70 14.40 -7.74 -1.34
C ASP A 70 13.98 -7.14 -2.69
N THR A 71 14.36 -7.81 -3.76
CA THR A 71 14.12 -7.34 -5.13
C THR A 71 12.63 -7.30 -5.45
N THR A 72 11.82 -8.21 -4.92
CA THR A 72 10.38 -8.26 -5.15
C THR A 72 9.70 -7.04 -4.52
N SER A 73 10.04 -6.70 -3.28
CA SER A 73 9.53 -5.49 -2.63
C SER A 73 9.92 -4.23 -3.40
N VAL A 74 11.18 -4.14 -3.85
CA VAL A 74 11.66 -2.99 -4.64
C VAL A 74 10.91 -2.88 -5.97
N GLU A 75 10.70 -4.00 -6.67
CA GLU A 75 9.95 -4.03 -7.92
C GLU A 75 8.49 -3.61 -7.73
N LEU A 76 7.80 -4.14 -6.71
CA LEU A 76 6.42 -3.78 -6.40
C LEU A 76 6.28 -2.31 -6.02
N ARG A 77 7.21 -1.78 -5.22
CA ARG A 77 7.27 -0.35 -4.91
C ARG A 77 7.48 0.50 -6.16
N ASN A 78 8.37 0.09 -7.06
CA ASN A 78 8.58 0.79 -8.33
C ASN A 78 7.35 0.77 -9.23
N VAL A 79 6.53 -0.29 -9.19
CA VAL A 79 5.24 -0.33 -9.90
C VAL A 79 4.29 0.73 -9.33
N VAL A 80 4.15 0.82 -8.00
CA VAL A 80 3.32 1.84 -7.33
C VAL A 80 3.75 3.25 -7.75
N LEU A 81 5.06 3.55 -7.71
CA LEU A 81 5.59 4.86 -8.09
C LEU A 81 5.31 5.20 -9.56
N ARG A 82 5.46 4.23 -10.47
CA ARG A 82 5.13 4.45 -11.90
C ARG A 82 3.64 4.73 -12.11
N CYS A 83 2.76 4.08 -11.34
CA CYS A 83 1.32 4.36 -11.39
C CYS A 83 1.00 5.76 -10.87
N GLN A 84 1.65 6.19 -9.79
CA GLN A 84 1.54 7.56 -9.28
C GLN A 84 2.01 8.59 -10.33
N ASP A 85 3.18 8.39 -10.93
CA ASP A 85 3.69 9.29 -11.97
C ASP A 85 2.74 9.37 -13.19
N ALA A 86 2.10 8.26 -13.56
CA ALA A 86 1.13 8.22 -14.64
C ALA A 86 -0.15 9.00 -14.30
N LEU A 87 -0.66 8.83 -13.07
CA LEU A 87 -1.78 9.60 -12.55
C LEU A 87 -1.47 11.10 -12.55
N ASP A 88 -0.31 11.49 -12.02
CA ASP A 88 0.10 12.89 -11.95
C ASP A 88 0.18 13.52 -13.35
N ARG A 89 0.68 12.78 -14.35
CA ARG A 89 0.68 13.24 -15.75
C ARG A 89 -0.75 13.44 -16.29
N ALA A 90 -1.68 12.52 -16.03
CA ALA A 90 -3.05 12.66 -16.48
C ALA A 90 -3.75 13.87 -15.83
N VAL A 91 -3.52 14.09 -14.53
CA VAL A 91 -4.00 15.28 -13.81
C VAL A 91 -3.48 16.56 -14.46
N HIS A 92 -2.17 16.64 -14.74
CA HIS A 92 -1.57 17.82 -15.38
C HIS A 92 -2.09 18.07 -16.79
N GLN A 93 -2.47 17.02 -17.52
CA GLN A 93 -3.02 17.13 -18.88
C GLN A 93 -4.52 17.39 -18.90
N GLY A 94 -5.20 17.35 -17.75
CA GLY A 94 -6.66 17.42 -17.67
C GLY A 94 -7.35 16.19 -18.29
N ASP A 95 -6.64 15.07 -18.38
CA ASP A 95 -7.15 13.80 -18.93
C ASP A 95 -7.96 13.06 -17.86
N ILE A 96 -9.28 13.31 -17.83
CA ILE A 96 -10.19 12.74 -16.84
C ILE A 96 -10.22 11.21 -16.93
N ASP A 97 -10.27 10.66 -18.15
CA ASP A 97 -10.30 9.21 -18.36
C ASP A 97 -8.97 8.58 -17.93
N GLY A 98 -7.85 9.25 -18.23
CA GLY A 98 -6.54 8.88 -17.73
C GLY A 98 -6.44 8.90 -16.21
N VAL A 99 -7.03 9.89 -15.53
CA VAL A 99 -7.07 9.96 -14.06
C VAL A 99 -7.82 8.77 -13.47
N ILE A 100 -8.96 8.40 -14.05
CA ILE A 100 -9.75 7.24 -13.62
C ILE A 100 -8.95 5.95 -13.83
N GLY A 101 -8.47 5.72 -15.05
CA GLY A 101 -7.74 4.49 -15.40
C GLY A 101 -6.43 4.34 -14.62
N HIS A 102 -5.65 5.41 -14.48
CA HIS A 102 -4.42 5.36 -13.68
C HIS A 102 -4.68 5.27 -12.18
N GLY A 103 -5.81 5.82 -11.70
CA GLY A 103 -6.28 5.63 -10.33
C GLY A 103 -6.58 4.17 -10.01
N GLU A 104 -7.25 3.45 -10.92
CA GLU A 104 -7.50 2.00 -10.78
C GLU A 104 -6.19 1.21 -10.71
N LEU A 105 -5.27 1.47 -11.66
CA LEU A 105 -3.97 0.80 -11.71
C LEU A 105 -3.13 1.06 -10.45
N ALA A 106 -3.16 2.28 -9.92
CA ALA A 106 -2.47 2.61 -8.68
C ALA A 106 -3.07 1.85 -7.48
N GLY A 107 -4.40 1.76 -7.38
CA GLY A 107 -5.07 0.97 -6.35
C GLY A 107 -4.71 -0.51 -6.39
N ASP A 108 -4.64 -1.10 -7.58
CA ASP A 108 -4.26 -2.50 -7.76
C ASP A 108 -2.78 -2.73 -7.46
N ALA A 109 -1.89 -1.83 -7.87
CA ALA A 109 -0.47 -1.87 -7.53
C ALA A 109 -0.25 -1.81 -6.01
N VAL A 110 -0.96 -0.92 -5.32
CA VAL A 110 -0.93 -0.82 -3.86
C VAL A 110 -1.39 -2.12 -3.20
N MET A 111 -2.50 -2.71 -3.64
CA MET A 111 -2.99 -3.96 -3.05
C MET A 111 -2.04 -5.13 -3.28
N ASN A 112 -1.46 -5.25 -4.48
CA ASN A 112 -0.47 -6.29 -4.76
C ASN A 112 0.74 -6.16 -3.83
N TYR A 113 1.21 -4.93 -3.61
CA TYR A 113 2.31 -4.68 -2.69
C TYR A 113 1.92 -4.99 -1.23
N ALA A 114 0.73 -4.56 -0.80
CA ALA A 114 0.22 -4.84 0.55
C ALA A 114 0.07 -6.35 0.83
N ILE A 115 -0.44 -7.12 -0.14
CA ILE A 115 -0.57 -8.58 -0.03
C ILE A 115 0.79 -9.24 0.19
N TYR A 116 1.79 -8.82 -0.58
CA TYR A 116 3.17 -9.30 -0.44
C TYR A 116 3.73 -8.95 0.96
N LEU A 117 3.55 -7.72 1.44
CA LEU A 117 4.02 -7.27 2.75
C LEU A 117 3.32 -7.94 3.94
N SER A 118 2.07 -8.40 3.75
CA SER A 118 1.27 -9.07 4.78
C SER A 118 1.60 -10.56 4.94
N ASN A 119 2.36 -11.14 4.01
CA ASN A 119 2.83 -12.52 4.03
C ASN A 119 4.38 -12.59 3.98
N PRO A 120 5.09 -12.00 4.95
CA PRO A 120 6.56 -11.95 4.95
C PRO A 120 7.24 -13.30 5.24
#